data_AF-A0A9E7B5M3-F1
#
_entry.id   AF-A0A9E7B5M3-F1
#
_cell.length_a   1.000
_cell.length_b   1.000
_cell.length_c   1.000
_cell.angle_alpha   90.00
_cell.angle_beta   90.00
_cell.angle_gamma   90.00
#
_symmetry.space_group_name_H-M   'P 1'
#
loop_
_entity.id
_entity.type
_entity.pdbx_description
1 polymer ?
#
loop_
_entity_poly.entity_id
_entity_poly.type
_entity_poly.pdbx_seq_one_letter_code
_entity_poly.pdbx_strand_id
1 'polypeptide(L)'
;MEKKYTKESLREAIKLLEIKQAEEGQLVKEQLLNTYENLKPLNLLRNIVNEFYSTDKYKQDFVEIVAGMTTGFITKKMVIGKSKNPFLKMLGVAIQFGITTLVSKKYNELKNSAIQFISSFLQEKQVKTEKVETSKNQQA
;
A
#
# COMPACT_ATOMS: atom_id res chain seq x y z
N MET A 1 -36.92 52.52 -16.06
CA MET A 1 -36.21 53.67 -15.45
C MET A 1 -34.79 53.66 -16.00
N GLU A 2 -34.43 54.64 -16.83
CA GLU A 2 -33.05 54.76 -17.33
C GLU A 2 -32.11 55.06 -16.16
N LYS A 3 -31.08 54.23 -15.97
CA LYS A 3 -30.00 54.54 -15.02
C LYS A 3 -29.21 55.73 -15.56
N LYS A 4 -29.41 56.92 -14.98
CA LYS A 4 -28.49 58.04 -15.14
C LYS A 4 -27.24 57.74 -14.32
N TYR A 5 -26.14 57.43 -15.01
CA TYR A 5 -24.84 57.27 -14.39
C TYR A 5 -24.18 58.65 -14.25
N THR A 6 -24.15 59.17 -13.03
CA THR A 6 -23.29 60.30 -12.66
C THR A 6 -21.87 59.80 -12.39
N LYS A 7 -20.87 60.68 -12.49
CA LYS A 7 -19.46 60.32 -12.24
C LYS A 7 -19.27 59.72 -10.85
N GLU A 8 -20.07 60.19 -9.90
CA GLU A 8 -20.11 59.75 -8.51
C GLU A 8 -20.68 58.33 -8.38
N SER A 9 -21.80 58.02 -9.05
CA SER A 9 -22.40 56.68 -9.00
C SER A 9 -21.54 55.62 -9.70
N LEU A 10 -20.79 56.00 -10.73
CA LEU A 10 -19.82 55.13 -11.37
C LEU A 10 -18.63 54.83 -10.45
N ARG A 11 -18.12 55.82 -9.71
CA ARG A 11 -17.02 55.63 -8.74
C ARG A 11 -17.44 54.73 -7.58
N GLU A 12 -18.65 54.91 -7.07
CA GLU A 12 -19.19 54.04 -6.02
C GLU A 12 -19.34 52.61 -6.52
N ALA A 13 -19.86 52.42 -7.74
CA ALA A 13 -19.98 51.10 -8.36
C ALA A 13 -18.61 50.43 -8.56
N ILE A 14 -17.59 51.18 -9.02
CA ILE A 14 -16.21 50.67 -9.15
C ILE A 14 -15.67 50.21 -7.80
N LYS A 15 -15.80 51.04 -6.76
CA LYS A 15 -15.32 50.71 -5.42
C LYS A 15 -16.02 49.46 -4.86
N LEU A 16 -17.32 49.32 -5.11
CA LEU A 16 -18.10 48.15 -4.70
C LEU A 16 -17.63 46.88 -5.43
N LEU A 17 -17.36 47.00 -6.73
CA LEU A 17 -16.82 45.90 -7.54
C LEU A 17 -15.40 45.52 -7.14
N GLU A 18 -14.54 46.47 -6.79
CA GLU A 18 -13.18 46.20 -6.30
C GLU A 18 -13.20 45.44 -4.97
N ILE A 19 -14.07 45.85 -4.04
CA ILE A 19 -14.26 45.13 -2.77
C ILE A 19 -14.73 43.71 -3.03
N LYS A 20 -15.76 43.55 -3.89
CA LYS A 20 -16.30 42.24 -4.25
C LYS A 20 -15.25 41.35 -4.93
N GLN A 21 -14.47 41.90 -5.85
CA GLN A 21 -13.41 41.17 -6.54
C GLN A 21 -12.30 40.72 -5.57
N ALA A 22 -11.93 41.56 -4.60
CA ALA A 22 -10.96 41.21 -3.59
C ALA A 22 -11.45 40.08 -2.68
N GLU A 23 -12.72 40.13 -2.26
CA GLU A 23 -13.36 39.10 -1.45
C GLU A 23 -13.48 37.77 -2.20
N GLU A 24 -14.00 37.79 -3.44
CA GLU A 24 -14.09 36.60 -4.28
C GLU A 24 -12.71 36.00 -4.58
N GLY A 25 -11.69 36.84 -4.80
CA GLY A 25 -10.31 36.40 -5.00
C GLY A 25 -9.72 35.69 -3.78
N GLN A 26 -10.00 36.17 -2.57
CA GLN A 26 -9.59 35.49 -1.33
C GLN A 26 -10.29 34.15 -1.18
N LEU A 27 -11.60 34.09 -1.43
CA LEU A 27 -12.39 32.86 -1.33
C LEU A 27 -11.90 31.78 -2.31
N VAL A 28 -11.57 32.15 -3.56
CA VAL A 28 -10.97 31.22 -4.53
C VAL A 28 -9.60 30.73 -4.05
N LYS A 29 -8.77 31.61 -3.48
CA LYS A 29 -7.46 31.22 -2.95
C LYS A 29 -7.59 30.23 -1.80
N GLU A 30 -8.54 30.42 -0.90
CA GLU A 30 -8.81 29.48 0.20
C GLU A 30 -9.31 28.14 -0.30
N GLN A 31 -10.24 28.13 -1.27
CA GLN A 31 -10.72 26.88 -1.88
C GLN A 31 -9.61 26.12 -2.61
N LEU A 32 -8.72 26.83 -3.31
CA LEU A 32 -7.56 26.23 -3.96
C LEU A 32 -6.58 25.66 -2.94
N LEU A 33 -6.28 26.37 -1.86
CA LEU A 33 -5.42 25.87 -0.79
C LEU A 33 -6.04 24.63 -0.13
N ASN A 34 -7.31 24.65 0.20
CA ASN A 34 -8.00 23.50 0.78
C ASN A 34 -8.01 22.30 -0.19
N THR A 35 -8.32 22.54 -1.46
CA THR A 35 -8.29 21.49 -2.50
C THR A 35 -6.87 20.93 -2.65
N TYR A 36 -5.86 21.79 -2.67
CA TYR A 36 -4.45 21.39 -2.73
C TYR A 36 -4.05 20.54 -1.52
N GLU A 37 -4.40 20.97 -0.30
CA GLU A 37 -4.17 20.20 0.91
C GLU A 37 -4.87 18.84 0.86
N ASN A 38 -6.11 18.76 0.38
CA ASN A 38 -6.85 17.50 0.25
C ASN A 38 -6.28 16.58 -0.85
N LEU A 39 -5.71 17.14 -1.91
CA LEU A 39 -5.04 16.38 -2.98
C LEU A 39 -3.65 15.89 -2.58
N LYS A 40 -3.10 16.31 -1.43
CA LYS A 40 -1.84 15.76 -0.93
C LYS A 40 -2.00 14.26 -0.71
N PRO A 41 -1.10 13.43 -1.25
CA PRO A 41 -1.19 11.97 -1.12
C PRO A 41 -1.33 11.50 0.34
N LEU A 42 -0.72 12.22 1.28
CA LEU A 42 -0.81 11.92 2.71
C LEU A 42 -2.24 12.05 3.26
N ASN A 43 -2.97 13.08 2.86
CA ASN A 43 -4.35 13.31 3.31
C ASN A 43 -5.32 12.32 2.63
N LEU A 44 -5.07 11.98 1.36
CA LEU A 44 -5.80 10.92 0.66
C LEU A 44 -5.61 9.55 1.34
N LEU A 45 -4.37 9.19 1.67
CA LEU A 45 -4.06 7.94 2.38
C LEU A 45 -4.70 7.91 3.77
N ARG A 46 -4.72 9.03 4.50
CA ARG A 46 -5.39 9.12 5.81
C ARG A 46 -6.89 8.84 5.69
N ASN A 47 -7.57 9.41 4.69
CA ASN A 47 -9.00 9.20 4.49
C ASN A 47 -9.31 7.75 4.10
N ILE A 48 -8.52 7.17 3.17
CA ILE A 48 -8.62 5.75 2.80
C ILE A 48 -8.42 4.86 4.03
N VAL A 49 -7.36 5.07 4.81
CA VAL A 49 -7.09 4.24 6.00
C VAL A 49 -8.23 4.35 7.03
N ASN A 50 -8.75 5.55 7.27
CA ASN A 50 -9.85 5.76 8.21
C ASN A 50 -11.17 5.12 7.74
N GLU A 51 -11.51 5.23 6.46
CA GLU A 51 -12.71 4.63 5.86
C GLU A 51 -12.65 3.10 5.87
N PHE A 52 -11.49 2.53 5.57
CA PHE A 52 -11.26 1.08 5.59
C PHE A 52 -11.24 0.50 7.01
N TYR A 53 -10.74 1.24 8.01
CA TYR A 53 -10.74 0.78 9.40
C TYR A 53 -12.13 0.85 10.06
N SER A 54 -12.94 1.83 9.67
CA SER A 54 -14.25 2.10 10.27
C SER A 54 -15.35 1.13 9.82
N THR A 55 -15.14 0.41 8.71
CA THR A 55 -16.14 -0.50 8.15
C THR A 55 -15.65 -1.94 8.25
N ASP A 56 -16.29 -2.78 9.07
CA ASP A 56 -15.89 -4.19 9.27
C ASP A 56 -15.80 -4.99 7.96
N LYS A 57 -16.54 -4.55 6.93
CA LYS A 57 -16.60 -5.17 5.60
C LYS A 57 -15.26 -5.12 4.83
N TYR A 58 -14.42 -4.11 5.05
CA TYR A 58 -13.20 -3.89 4.25
C TYR A 58 -11.90 -4.24 4.98
N LYS A 59 -11.99 -4.71 6.23
CA LYS A 59 -10.82 -5.10 7.04
C LYS A 59 -10.04 -6.25 6.38
N GLN A 60 -10.75 -7.21 5.79
CA GLN A 60 -10.13 -8.34 5.10
C GLN A 60 -9.37 -7.89 3.84
N ASP A 61 -9.99 -7.06 3.01
CA ASP A 61 -9.38 -6.52 1.79
C ASP A 61 -8.14 -5.67 2.11
N PHE A 62 -8.19 -4.87 3.17
CA PHE A 62 -7.04 -4.08 3.62
C PHE A 62 -5.87 -4.96 4.07
N VAL A 63 -6.15 -6.00 4.85
CA VAL A 63 -5.13 -6.96 5.29
C VAL A 63 -4.52 -7.68 4.09
N GLU A 64 -5.32 -8.07 3.10
CA GLU A 64 -4.84 -8.70 1.86
C GLU A 64 -3.96 -7.75 1.03
N ILE A 65 -4.35 -6.48 0.89
CA ILE A 65 -3.55 -5.46 0.20
C ILE A 65 -2.22 -5.23 0.92
N VAL A 66 -2.25 -5.03 2.24
CA VAL A 66 -1.03 -4.83 3.04
C VAL A 66 -0.14 -6.07 2.99
N ALA A 67 -0.71 -7.27 3.09
CA ALA A 67 0.02 -8.52 2.97
C ALA A 67 0.64 -8.68 1.57
N GLY A 68 -0.09 -8.35 0.49
CA GLY A 68 0.42 -8.38 -0.88
C GLY A 68 1.54 -7.37 -1.12
N MET A 69 1.39 -6.15 -0.60
CA MET A 69 2.42 -5.11 -0.69
C MET A 69 3.68 -5.46 0.10
N THR A 70 3.51 -5.94 1.34
CA THR A 70 4.65 -6.34 2.19
C THR A 70 5.35 -7.57 1.64
N THR A 71 4.60 -8.59 1.20
CA THR A 71 5.14 -9.78 0.54
C THR A 71 5.84 -9.42 -0.75
N GLY A 72 5.25 -8.56 -1.58
CA GLY A 72 5.86 -8.06 -2.82
C GLY A 72 7.14 -7.25 -2.56
N PHE A 73 7.16 -6.41 -1.51
CA PHE A 73 8.34 -5.65 -1.11
C PHE A 73 9.46 -6.54 -0.56
N ILE A 74 9.12 -7.52 0.30
CA ILE A 74 10.07 -8.50 0.83
C ILE A 74 10.62 -9.36 -0.31
N THR A 75 9.76 -9.84 -1.21
CA THR A 75 10.16 -10.58 -2.41
C THR A 75 11.07 -9.75 -3.28
N LYS A 76 10.73 -8.49 -3.56
CA LYS A 76 11.61 -7.58 -4.31
C LYS A 76 12.94 -7.35 -3.59
N LYS A 77 12.95 -7.25 -2.27
CA LYS A 77 14.15 -7.02 -1.49
C LYS A 77 15.04 -8.26 -1.34
N MET A 78 14.44 -9.46 -1.33
CA MET A 78 15.14 -10.73 -1.10
C MET A 78 15.50 -11.46 -2.40
N VAL A 79 14.60 -11.46 -3.38
CA VAL A 79 14.79 -12.09 -4.70
C VAL A 79 15.49 -11.15 -5.67
N ILE A 80 15.18 -9.85 -5.63
CA ILE A 80 15.68 -8.85 -6.60
C ILE A 80 16.69 -7.87 -5.95
N GLY A 81 16.77 -7.80 -4.62
CA GLY A 81 17.47 -6.73 -3.91
C GLY A 81 18.83 -7.14 -3.32
N LYS A 82 19.86 -6.35 -3.64
CA LYS A 82 21.27 -6.32 -3.15
C LYS A 82 22.35 -7.06 -3.95
N SER A 83 22.03 -7.88 -4.95
CA SER A 83 23.11 -8.36 -5.83
C SER A 83 23.41 -7.32 -6.91
N LYS A 84 24.52 -6.58 -6.78
CA LYS A 84 25.16 -5.89 -7.92
C LYS A 84 25.61 -6.87 -9.02
N ASN A 85 25.55 -8.18 -8.75
CA ASN A 85 25.99 -9.22 -9.66
C ASN A 85 24.84 -9.65 -10.59
N PRO A 86 24.92 -9.35 -11.90
CA PRO A 86 23.92 -9.75 -12.91
C PRO A 86 23.74 -11.27 -12.98
N PHE A 87 24.74 -12.04 -12.57
CA PHE A 87 24.69 -13.50 -12.51
C PHE A 87 23.60 -14.04 -11.58
N LEU A 88 23.45 -13.49 -10.37
CA LEU A 88 22.38 -13.92 -9.45
C LEU A 88 20.99 -13.56 -9.98
N LYS A 89 20.87 -12.47 -10.75
CA LYS A 89 19.62 -12.10 -11.42
C LYS A 89 19.28 -13.10 -12.53
N MET A 90 20.26 -13.54 -13.31
CA MET A 90 20.07 -14.58 -14.32
C MET A 90 19.72 -15.93 -13.68
N LEU A 91 20.37 -16.30 -12.57
CA LEU A 91 20.02 -17.51 -11.82
C LEU A 91 18.58 -17.44 -11.28
N GLY A 92 18.15 -16.31 -10.73
CA GLY A 92 16.76 -16.13 -10.27
C GLY A 92 15.75 -16.29 -11.41
N VAL A 93 16.03 -15.70 -12.58
CA VAL A 93 15.21 -15.87 -13.78
C VAL A 93 15.21 -17.33 -14.27
N ALA A 94 16.35 -18.01 -14.25
CA ALA A 94 16.45 -19.42 -14.65
C ALA A 94 15.67 -20.35 -13.71
N ILE A 95 15.76 -20.13 -12.40
CA ILE A 95 14.97 -20.87 -11.39
C ILE A 95 13.48 -20.61 -11.60
N GLN A 96 13.07 -19.36 -11.80
CA GLN A 96 11.68 -19.00 -12.06
C GLN A 96 11.16 -19.67 -13.35
N PHE A 97 11.96 -19.69 -14.42
CA PHE A 97 11.62 -20.34 -15.67
C PHE A 97 11.51 -21.86 -15.52
N GLY A 98 12.41 -22.48 -14.75
CA GLY A 98 12.37 -23.91 -14.41
C GLY A 98 11.10 -24.27 -13.64
N ILE A 99 10.78 -23.53 -12.58
CA ILE A 99 9.56 -23.73 -11.80
C ILE A 99 8.32 -23.56 -12.69
N THR A 100 8.28 -22.50 -13.51
CA THR A 100 7.13 -22.21 -14.40
C THR A 100 6.91 -23.31 -15.43
N THR A 101 7.99 -23.89 -15.98
CA THR A 101 7.94 -24.99 -16.95
C THR A 101 7.49 -26.31 -16.32
N LEU A 102 7.86 -26.54 -15.05
CA LEU A 102 7.44 -27.74 -14.31
C LEU A 102 5.98 -27.64 -13.82
N VAL A 103 5.57 -26.46 -13.34
CA VAL A 103 4.19 -26.15 -12.94
C VAL A 103 3.22 -26.33 -14.12
N SER A 104 3.60 -25.86 -15.31
CA SER A 104 2.72 -25.93 -16.50
C SER A 104 2.54 -27.34 -17.07
N LYS A 105 3.49 -28.26 -16.83
CA LYS A 105 3.42 -29.64 -17.33
C LYS A 105 2.87 -30.64 -16.30
N LYS A 106 3.07 -30.44 -15.00
CA LYS A 106 2.74 -31.42 -13.94
C LYS A 106 2.34 -30.76 -12.61
N TYR A 107 1.32 -29.91 -12.63
CA TYR A 107 0.84 -29.18 -11.45
C TYR A 107 0.56 -30.07 -10.22
N ASN A 108 -0.12 -31.21 -10.41
CA ASN A 108 -0.53 -32.09 -9.30
C ASN A 108 0.64 -32.84 -8.64
N GLU A 109 1.61 -33.32 -9.42
CA GLU A 109 2.79 -34.03 -8.88
C GLU A 109 3.74 -33.06 -8.16
N LEU A 110 3.90 -31.84 -8.68
CA LEU A 110 4.69 -30.79 -8.06
C LEU A 110 4.04 -30.31 -6.76
N LYS A 111 2.72 -30.16 -6.72
CA LYS A 111 1.99 -29.77 -5.50
C LYS A 111 2.24 -30.76 -4.37
N ASN A 112 2.13 -32.07 -4.64
CA ASN A 112 2.34 -33.10 -3.63
C ASN A 112 3.80 -33.16 -3.16
N SER A 113 4.76 -33.06 -4.09
CA SER A 113 6.19 -33.03 -3.75
C SER A 113 6.57 -31.78 -2.96
N ALA A 114 6.07 -30.60 -3.36
CA ALA A 114 6.32 -29.34 -2.68
C ALA A 114 5.72 -29.35 -1.26
N ILE A 115 4.50 -29.85 -1.09
CA ILE A 115 3.88 -30.01 0.23
C ILE A 115 4.70 -30.97 1.10
N GLN A 116 5.24 -32.06 0.53
CA GLN A 116 6.08 -33.03 1.24
C GLN A 116 7.45 -32.45 1.66
N PHE A 117 8.08 -31.63 0.80
CA PHE A 117 9.32 -30.92 1.12
C PHE A 117 9.11 -29.82 2.17
N ILE A 118 8.01 -29.08 2.05
CA ILE A 118 7.67 -28.03 3.01
C ILE A 118 7.32 -28.67 4.36
N SER A 119 6.57 -29.78 4.39
CA SER A 119 6.21 -30.46 5.64
C SER A 119 7.42 -31.13 6.30
N SER A 120 8.34 -31.73 5.55
CA SER A 120 9.56 -32.32 6.12
C SER A 120 10.48 -31.25 6.72
N PHE A 121 10.63 -30.11 6.05
CA PHE A 121 11.42 -28.98 6.55
C PHE A 121 10.76 -28.26 7.75
N LEU A 122 9.42 -28.23 7.81
CA LEU A 122 8.67 -27.67 8.93
C LEU A 122 8.59 -28.64 10.13
N GLN A 123 8.55 -29.95 9.91
CA GLN A 123 8.53 -30.96 10.98
C GLN A 123 9.86 -31.07 11.72
N GLU A 124 10.99 -30.88 11.03
CA GLU A 124 12.31 -30.92 11.68
C GLU A 124 12.47 -29.81 12.76
N LYS A 125 11.66 -28.75 12.69
CA LYS A 125 11.66 -27.64 13.65
C LYS A 125 10.81 -27.88 14.90
N GLN A 126 9.86 -28.83 14.90
CA GLN A 126 8.99 -29.13 16.05
C GLN A 126 9.52 -30.29 16.91
N VAL A 127 10.32 -31.22 16.34
CA VAL A 127 10.81 -32.41 17.07
C VAL A 127 11.98 -32.10 18.03
N LYS A 128 12.57 -30.90 17.97
CA LYS A 128 13.71 -30.52 18.85
C LYS A 128 13.33 -29.80 20.15
N THR A 129 12.05 -29.48 20.38
CA THR A 129 11.63 -28.75 21.60
C THR A 129 11.08 -29.66 22.70
N GLU A 130 10.70 -30.91 22.41
CA GLU A 130 10.07 -31.79 23.41
C GLU A 130 11.04 -32.73 24.17
N LYS A 131 12.32 -32.77 23.81
CA LYS A 131 13.32 -33.64 24.49
C LYS A 131 14.15 -32.96 25.60
N VAL A 132 13.86 -31.72 25.99
CA VAL A 132 14.60 -31.03 27.05
C VAL A 132 13.89 -31.06 28.41
N GLU A 133 12.57 -31.33 28.47
CA GLU A 133 11.82 -31.30 29.74
C GLU A 133 11.67 -32.66 30.45
N THR A 134 11.92 -33.79 29.80
CA THR A 134 11.71 -35.12 30.41
C THR A 134 12.90 -35.68 31.21
N SER A 135 14.06 -35.01 31.23
CA SER A 135 15.23 -35.46 32.02
C SER A 135 15.37 -34.80 33.41
N LYS A 136 14.43 -33.94 33.83
CA LYS A 136 14.50 -33.31 35.18
C LYS A 136 13.56 -33.91 36.24
N ASN A 137 12.63 -34.79 35.89
CA ASN A 137 11.65 -35.36 36.84
C ASN A 137 11.90 -36.83 37.22
N GLN A 138 13.14 -37.33 37.10
CA GLN A 138 13.53 -38.65 37.62
C GLN A 138 14.60 -38.58 38.71
N GLN A 139 14.76 -37.43 39.36
CA GLN A 139 15.57 -37.28 40.57
C GLN A 139 14.81 -36.46 41.61
N ALA A 140 13.77 -37.06 42.20
CA ALA A 140 13.19 -36.66 43.48
C ALA A 140 12.55 -37.89 44.12
#